data_AF-A0A932UUZ9-F1
#
_entry.id   AF-A0A932UUZ9-F1
#
_cell.length_a   1.000
_cell.length_b   1.000
_cell.length_c   1.000
_cell.angle_alpha   90.00
_cell.angle_beta   90.00
_cell.angle_gamma   90.00
#
_symmetry.space_group_name_H-M   'P 1'
#
loop_
_entity.id
_entity.type
_entity.pdbx_description
1 polymer ?
#
loop_
_entity_poly.entity_id
_entity_poly.type
_entity_poly.pdbx_seq_one_letter_code
_entity_poly.pdbx_strand_id
1 'polypeptide(L)'
;MQSRATGQFYVGATTNLQRRLEQHAAGTTISTRRMRPWRLLGYEIHASMRAARTREVLLKRNPRMRFFLIKRAVAGAPGTLIAPARSTGR
;
A
#
# COMPACT_ATOMS: atom_id res chain seq x y z
N MET A 1 -1.38 -3.41 -0.71
CA MET A 1 -1.60 -4.77 -1.25
C MET A 1 -2.46 -5.56 -0.29
N GLN A 2 -3.16 -6.59 -0.76
CA GLN A 2 -3.93 -7.51 0.08
C GLN A 2 -3.48 -8.95 -0.20
N SER A 3 -3.30 -9.73 0.86
CA SER A 3 -3.14 -11.17 0.75
C SER A 3 -4.48 -11.81 0.36
N ARG A 4 -4.51 -12.58 -0.72
CA ARG A 4 -5.71 -13.37 -1.07
C ARG A 4 -5.88 -14.60 -0.17
N ALA A 5 -4.81 -15.07 0.47
CA ALA A 5 -4.86 -16.24 1.35
C ALA A 5 -5.38 -15.88 2.75
N THR A 6 -4.96 -14.74 3.31
CA THR A 6 -5.30 -14.37 4.70
C THR A 6 -6.19 -13.14 4.82
N GLY A 7 -6.47 -12.44 3.72
CA GLY A 7 -7.21 -11.17 3.72
C GLY A 7 -6.42 -9.98 4.28
N GLN A 8 -5.22 -10.19 4.81
CA GLN A 8 -4.42 -9.16 5.46
C GLN A 8 -3.91 -8.09 4.47
N PHE A 9 -3.78 -6.87 4.97
CA PHE A 9 -3.35 -5.72 4.17
C PHE A 9 -1.89 -5.31 4.47
N TYR A 10 -1.11 -5.17 3.40
CA TYR A 10 0.25 -4.63 3.43
C TYR A 10 0.26 -3.19 2.90
N VAL A 11 0.98 -2.31 3.61
CA VAL A 11 1.26 -0.91 3.22
C VAL A 11 2.77 -0.70 3.33
N GLY A 12 3.38 -0.15 2.28
CA GLY A 12 4.81 0.14 2.24
C GLY A 12 5.17 1.10 1.10
N ALA A 13 6.33 1.75 1.19
CA ALA A 13 6.89 2.61 0.15
C ALA A 13 7.94 1.88 -0.72
N THR A 14 8.07 2.27 -1.98
CA THR A 14 9.10 1.78 -2.93
C THR A 14 9.37 2.84 -4.00
N THR A 15 10.59 2.86 -4.57
CA THR A 15 10.89 3.64 -5.78
C THR A 15 10.53 2.90 -7.06
N ASN A 16 10.37 1.58 -6.99
CA ASN A 16 10.05 0.73 -8.14
C ASN A 16 8.91 -0.23 -7.72
N LEU A 17 7.72 0.00 -8.29
CA LEU A 17 6.50 -0.75 -7.98
C LEU A 17 6.58 -2.18 -8.54
N GLN A 18 7.04 -2.34 -9.79
CA GLN A 18 7.15 -3.63 -10.46
C GLN A 18 8.06 -4.59 -9.66
N ARG A 19 9.27 -4.12 -9.32
CA ARG A 19 10.21 -4.89 -8.48
C ARG A 19 9.61 -5.30 -7.15
N ARG A 20 8.81 -4.43 -6.52
CA ARG A 20 8.14 -4.74 -5.24
C ARG A 20 7.11 -5.85 -5.42
N LEU A 21 6.31 -5.82 -6.49
CA LEU A 21 5.33 -6.87 -6.78
C LEU A 21 6.01 -8.22 -6.99
N GLU A 22 7.09 -8.25 -7.76
CA GLU A 22 7.89 -9.46 -8.01
C GLU A 22 8.47 -10.04 -6.71
N GLN A 23 9.05 -9.21 -5.84
CA GLN A 23 9.56 -9.63 -4.53
C GLN A 23 8.47 -10.29 -3.66
N HIS A 24 7.28 -9.68 -3.63
CA HIS A 24 6.16 -10.23 -2.86
C HIS A 24 5.57 -11.50 -3.49
N ALA A 25 5.56 -11.61 -4.82
CA ALA A 25 5.15 -12.83 -5.52
C ALA A 25 6.15 -13.97 -5.29
N ALA A 26 7.46 -13.70 -5.42
CA ALA A 26 8.54 -14.64 -5.15
C ALA A 26 8.61 -15.04 -3.67
N GLY A 27 8.08 -14.20 -2.77
CA GLY A 27 8.08 -14.47 -1.34
C GLY A 27 9.47 -14.31 -0.72
N THR A 28 10.29 -13.42 -1.26
CA THR A 28 11.65 -13.16 -0.77
C THR A 28 11.65 -12.52 0.63
N THR A 29 10.54 -11.91 1.03
CA THR A 29 10.38 -11.30 2.35
C THR A 29 9.82 -12.31 3.35
N ILE A 30 10.65 -12.74 4.31
CA ILE A 30 10.35 -13.78 5.33
C ILE A 30 8.99 -13.55 6.00
N SER A 31 8.72 -12.33 6.46
CA SER A 31 7.51 -11.99 7.20
C SER A 31 6.22 -12.02 6.36
N THR A 32 6.31 -11.94 5.03
CA THR A 32 5.14 -11.84 4.13
C THR A 32 5.04 -12.98 3.12
N ARG A 33 6.04 -13.86 3.05
CA ARG A 33 6.10 -15.03 2.14
C ARG A 33 4.94 -16.01 2.35
N ARG A 34 4.52 -16.24 3.60
CA ARG A 34 3.44 -17.17 3.95
C ARG A 34 2.04 -16.63 3.58
N MET A 35 1.95 -15.35 3.22
CA MET A 35 0.69 -14.66 2.95
C MET A 35 0.47 -14.45 1.44
N ARG A 36 1.18 -15.18 0.59
CA ARG A 36 0.94 -15.20 -0.85
C ARG A 36 -0.36 -15.95 -1.17
N PRO A 37 -1.02 -15.65 -2.30
CA PRO A 37 -0.65 -14.65 -3.30
C PRO A 37 -1.07 -13.22 -2.88
N TRP A 38 -0.30 -12.23 -3.32
CA TRP A 38 -0.55 -10.81 -3.07
C TRP A 38 -1.27 -10.16 -4.26
N ARG A 39 -2.30 -9.37 -3.98
CA ARG A 39 -3.00 -8.52 -4.96
C ARG A 39 -2.68 -7.05 -4.71
N LEU A 40 -2.28 -6.33 -5.76
CA LEU A 40 -2.15 -4.88 -5.70
C LEU A 40 -3.56 -4.26 -5.74
N LEU A 41 -3.93 -3.53 -4.69
CA LEU A 41 -5.21 -2.81 -4.64
C LEU A 41 -5.07 -1.42 -5.24
N GLY A 42 -4.06 -0.67 -4.81
CA GLY A 42 -3.70 0.63 -5.36
C GLY A 42 -2.40 1.13 -4.75
N TYR A 43 -1.95 2.29 -5.22
CA TYR A 43 -0.73 2.97 -4.75
C TYR A 43 -0.90 4.49 -4.76
N GLU A 44 -0.10 5.20 -3.99
CA GLU A 44 0.00 6.68 -4.02
C GLU A 44 1.37 7.04 -4.61
N ILE A 45 1.44 8.09 -5.44
CA ILE A 45 2.72 8.68 -5.90
C ILE A 45 3.04 9.89 -5.02
N HIS A 46 4.31 10.01 -4.66
CA HIS A 46 4.83 11.10 -3.82
C HIS A 46 6.06 11.71 -4.49
N ALA A 47 6.29 13.00 -4.26
CA ALA A 47 7.42 13.74 -4.86
C ALA A 47 8.80 13.23 -4.42
N SER A 48 8.91 12.54 -3.29
CA SER A 48 10.16 11.96 -2.81
C SER A 48 9.93 10.71 -1.96
N MET A 49 10.97 9.88 -1.86
CA MET A 49 10.98 8.73 -0.93
C MET A 49 10.76 9.17 0.53
N ARG A 50 11.25 10.35 0.92
CA ARG A 50 11.01 10.91 2.25
C ARG A 50 9.52 11.17 2.48
N ALA A 51 8.84 11.82 1.53
CA ALA A 51 7.40 12.06 1.62
C ALA A 51 6.60 10.75 1.67
N ALA A 52 6.96 9.77 0.82
CA ALA A 52 6.33 8.44 0.82
C ALA A 52 6.51 7.70 2.16
N ARG A 53 7.71 7.76 2.78
CA ARG A 53 7.98 7.16 4.09
C ARG A 53 7.23 7.86 5.22
N THR A 54 7.19 9.20 5.22
CA THR A 54 6.37 9.95 6.19
C THR A 54 4.91 9.54 6.10
N ARG A 55 4.39 9.42 4.88
CA ARG A 55 3.04 8.93 4.62
C ARG A 55 2.81 7.51 5.13
N GLU A 56 3.75 6.60 4.87
CA GLU A 56 3.71 5.21 5.36
C GLU A 56 3.67 5.15 6.89
N VAL A 57 4.53 5.90 7.56
CA VAL A 57 4.57 5.98 9.03
C VAL A 57 3.25 6.52 9.57
N LEU A 58 2.70 7.57 8.97
CA LEU A 58 1.41 8.14 9.36
C LEU A 58 0.28 7.11 9.21
N LEU A 59 0.26 6.33 8.13
CA LEU A 59 -0.71 5.26 7.91
C LEU A 59 -0.55 4.11 8.93
N LYS A 60 0.68 3.76 9.29
CA LYS A 60 0.93 2.72 10.31
C LYS A 60 0.52 3.17 11.72
N ARG A 61 0.64 4.46 12.02
CA ARG A 61 0.29 5.05 13.33
C ARG A 61 -1.16 5.47 13.46
N ASN A 62 -1.86 5.75 12.36
CA ASN A 62 -3.25 6.21 12.37
C ASN A 62 -4.19 5.18 11.71
N PRO A 63 -4.84 4.31 12.50
CA PRO A 63 -5.72 3.26 12.00
C PRO A 63 -6.90 3.79 11.18
N ARG A 64 -7.48 4.93 11.58
CA ARG A 64 -8.61 5.55 10.87
C ARG A 64 -8.21 5.95 9.46
N MET A 65 -7.07 6.60 9.33
CA MET A 65 -6.56 7.02 8.03
C MET A 65 -6.15 5.83 7.15
N ARG A 66 -5.55 4.79 7.75
CA ARG A 66 -5.28 3.51 7.06
C ARG A 66 -6.55 2.84 6.57
N PHE A 67 -7.60 2.82 7.40
CA PHE A 67 -8.90 2.27 7.03
C PHE A 67 -9.48 3.00 5.82
N PHE A 68 -9.50 4.33 5.81
CA PHE A 68 -10.00 5.10 4.66
C PHE A 68 -9.18 4.88 3.39
N LEU A 69 -7.85 4.78 3.50
CA LEU A 69 -7.00 4.43 2.36
C LEU A 69 -7.37 3.06 1.79
N ILE A 70 -7.48 2.04 2.65
CA ILE A 70 -7.83 0.67 2.23
C ILE A 70 -9.24 0.65 1.62
N LYS A 71 -10.22 1.32 2.23
CA LYS A 71 -11.59 1.42 1.71
C LYS A 71 -11.60 1.99 0.30
N ARG A 72 -10.86 3.07 0.04
CA ARG A 72 -10.70 3.66 -1.30
C ARG A 72 -10.01 2.70 -2.27
N ALA A 73 -8.96 2.02 -1.82
CA ALA A 73 -8.21 1.06 -2.64
C ALA A 73 -9.05 -0.16 -3.05
N VAL A 74 -9.93 -0.64 -2.17
CA VAL A 74 -10.83 -1.78 -2.42
C VAL A 74 -11.98 -1.38 -3.35
N ALA A 75 -12.48 -0.14 -3.24
CA ALA A 75 -13.55 0.36 -4.10
C ALA A 75 -13.07 0.65 -5.54
N GLY A 76 -11.77 0.88 -5.75
CA GLY A 76 -11.18 1.11 -7.06
C GLY A 76 -10.78 -0.17 -7.80
N ALA A 77 -10.39 -0.03 -9.07
CA ALA A 77 -9.80 -1.13 -9.82
C ALA A 77 -8.41 -1.50 -9.24
N PRO A 78 -8.00 -2.78 -9.28
CA PRO A 78 -6.68 -3.20 -8.82
C PRO A 78 -5.55 -2.43 -9.50
N GLY A 79 -4.60 -1.94 -8.73
CA GLY A 79 -3.47 -1.18 -9.26
C GLY A 79 -3.81 0.27 -9.63
N THR A 80 -4.94 0.80 -9.16
CA THR A 80 -5.29 2.21 -9.40
C THR A 80 -4.41 3.15 -8.59
N LEU A 81 -4.05 4.29 -9.21
CA LEU A 81 -3.46 5.43 -8.51
C LEU A 81 -4.49 6.06 -7.57
N ILE A 82 -4.21 6.06 -6.28
CA ILE A 82 -5.04 6.68 -5.26
C ILE A 82 -4.52 8.10 -5.08
N ALA A 83 -5.31 9.09 -5.50
CA ALA A 83 -4.98 10.49 -5.23
C ALA A 83 -4.85 10.72 -3.71
N PRO A 84 -3.80 11.41 -3.25
CA PRO A 84 -3.69 11.77 -1.83
C PRO A 84 -4.93 12.56 -1.44
N ALA A 85 -5.41 12.35 -0.20
CA ALA A 85 -6.50 13.16 0.32
C ALA A 85 -6.07 14.62 0.23
N ARG A 86 -6.82 15.44 -0.52
CA ARG A 86 -6.59 16.89 -0.58
C ARG A 86 -6.61 17.38 0.86
N SER A 87 -5.56 18.03 1.33
CA SER A 87 -5.66 18.80 2.57
C SER A 87 -6.67 19.89 2.26
N THR A 88 -7.90 19.71 2.72
CA THR A 88 -8.81 20.84 2.87
C THR A 88 -8.14 21.74 3.89
N GLY A 89 -7.40 22.73 3.39
CA GLY A 89 -6.93 23.84 4.21
C GLY A 89 -8.14 24.43 4.90
N ARG A 90 -8.07 24.51 6.22
CA ARG A 90 -8.98 25.29 7.02
C ARG A 90 -8.18 26.46 7.58
#